data_AF-A0A0Q5B097-F1
#
_entry.id   AF-A0A0Q5B097-F1
#
_cell.length_a   1.000
_cell.length_b   1.000
_cell.length_c   1.000
_cell.angle_alpha   90.00
_cell.angle_beta   90.00
_cell.angle_gamma   90.00
#
_symmetry.space_group_name_H-M   'P 1'
#
loop_
_entity.id
_entity.type
_entity.pdbx_description
1 polymer ?
#
loop_
_entity_poly.entity_id
_entity_poly.type
_entity_poly.pdbx_seq_one_letter_code
_entity_poly.pdbx_strand_id
1 'polypeptide(L)'
;MTGGMMMGATPSETLLEVYRLFFFALEWLEASFLVRQTSRRVSKESEDETTVSLIHDGFGRGLVDWAAREEERPGDHFGLLIAAVGDTIHWDEPIDGSADPTYRYAVNLRWKSCLVTATLRHITFVNGDFRNSTFVGCEFEGVTFVNCLLDGVSFSDCRFRGPVKRLPEFTGEEKAELESSDFDLLSFTLPLPAASASVVRSLSRYRELAEPGTIDELYSLTSGLPATPSRGESAYAVPASEGGLLMYGGRLSSLVFGRCEFPDDGSVALRDLAGTSLEFAEQAVGSIELRNVALRGLTISAPLDYESTAGDGIDLHAYYSLLQNVWISAHVPGSAVFDDCPVWQLANGSTTFRIDDEKSFVRGRLVLDDAGRSALEKTATKVDYRSTPAKRELLLRRAAVQETGITPT
;
A
#
# COMPACT_ATOMS: atom_id res chain seq x y z
N MET A 1 0.15 -3.80 19.30
CA MET A 1 0.79 -4.24 18.04
C MET A 1 2.00 -3.35 17.81
N THR A 2 3.17 -3.92 17.54
CA THR A 2 4.41 -3.13 17.35
C THR A 2 4.38 -2.39 16.02
N GLY A 3 5.13 -1.30 15.86
CA GLY A 3 5.26 -0.50 14.63
C GLY A 3 6.64 0.19 14.58
N GLY A 4 6.96 0.83 13.46
CA GLY A 4 8.19 1.59 13.28
C GLY A 4 9.44 0.77 13.62
N MET A 5 10.24 1.28 14.56
CA MET A 5 11.49 0.64 14.97
C MET A 5 11.29 -0.67 15.74
N MET A 6 10.09 -0.93 16.28
CA MET A 6 9.77 -2.18 17.01
C MET A 6 9.15 -3.25 16.10
N MET A 7 9.16 -3.05 14.78
CA MET A 7 8.57 -4.01 13.83
C MET A 7 9.27 -5.37 13.90
N GLY A 8 8.52 -6.40 14.32
CA GLY A 8 9.02 -7.76 14.53
C GLY A 8 9.51 -8.05 15.95
N ALA A 9 9.60 -7.05 16.82
CA ALA A 9 9.91 -7.25 18.24
C ALA A 9 8.80 -8.03 18.95
N THR A 10 9.16 -8.76 20.00
CA THR A 10 8.20 -9.44 20.87
C THR A 10 7.34 -8.41 21.64
N PRO A 11 6.14 -8.81 22.10
CA PRO A 11 5.32 -7.94 22.95
C PRO A 11 6.05 -7.43 24.20
N SER A 12 6.88 -8.29 24.83
CA SER A 12 7.64 -7.94 26.03
C SER A 12 8.71 -6.89 25.77
N GLU A 13 9.47 -7.01 24.68
CA GLU A 13 10.48 -6.02 24.27
C GLU A 13 9.84 -4.67 23.94
N THR A 14 8.71 -4.72 23.23
CA THR A 14 7.95 -3.51 22.89
C THR A 14 7.42 -2.83 24.13
N LEU A 15 6.84 -3.60 25.05
CA LEU A 15 6.34 -3.07 26.32
C LEU A 15 7.47 -2.45 27.14
N LEU A 16 8.63 -3.12 27.22
CA LEU A 16 9.80 -2.59 27.90
C LEU A 16 10.25 -1.26 27.29
N GLU A 17 10.33 -1.17 25.96
CA GLU A 17 10.76 0.07 25.31
C GLU A 17 9.74 1.21 25.48
N VAL A 18 8.45 0.91 25.40
CA VAL A 18 7.40 1.88 25.70
C VAL A 18 7.52 2.39 27.14
N TYR A 19 7.76 1.51 28.11
CA TYR A 19 8.03 1.92 29.49
C TYR A 19 9.28 2.78 29.60
N ARG A 20 10.37 2.42 28.93
CA ARG A 20 11.61 3.21 28.95
C ARG A 20 11.39 4.61 28.40
N LEU A 21 10.68 4.75 27.27
CA LEU A 21 10.32 6.06 26.72
C LEU A 21 9.42 6.86 27.67
N PHE A 22 8.43 6.22 28.27
CA PHE A 22 7.53 6.86 29.23
C PHE A 22 8.30 7.39 30.45
N PHE A 23 9.15 6.57 31.08
CA PHE A 23 9.95 7.00 32.22
C PHE A 23 10.96 8.07 31.84
N PHE A 24 11.61 7.96 30.68
CA PHE A 24 12.49 9.01 30.17
C PHE A 24 11.75 10.33 29.96
N ALA A 25 10.56 10.29 29.36
CA ALA A 25 9.75 11.49 29.17
C ALA A 25 9.32 12.11 30.50
N LEU A 26 8.94 11.29 31.48
CA LEU A 26 8.62 11.76 32.83
C LEU A 26 9.82 12.41 33.52
N GLU A 27 11.00 11.79 33.47
CA GLU A 27 12.23 12.35 34.01
C GLU A 27 12.59 13.67 33.32
N TRP A 28 12.45 13.74 31.99
CA TRP A 28 12.69 14.95 31.24
C TRP A 28 11.72 16.08 31.61
N LEU A 29 10.42 15.79 31.74
CA LEU A 29 9.40 16.75 32.16
C LEU A 29 9.66 17.26 33.57
N GLU A 30 10.08 16.38 34.49
CA GLU A 30 10.41 16.75 35.86
C GLU A 30 11.68 17.60 35.93
N ALA A 31 12.74 17.20 35.21
CA ALA A 31 13.98 17.97 35.11
C ALA A 31 13.79 19.35 34.45
N SER A 32 12.78 19.47 33.59
CA SER A 32 12.36 20.73 32.97
C SER A 32 11.43 21.57 33.86
N PHE A 33 11.12 21.11 35.07
CA PHE A 33 10.18 21.75 36.02
C PHE A 33 8.76 21.94 35.45
N LEU A 34 8.34 21.13 34.48
CA LEU A 34 6.99 21.19 33.88
C LEU A 34 5.98 20.35 34.67
N VAL A 35 6.46 19.28 35.30
CA VAL A 35 5.66 18.40 36.17
C VAL A 35 6.28 18.26 37.54
N ARG A 36 5.44 17.95 38.51
CA ARG A 36 5.83 17.51 39.85
C ARG A 36 5.28 16.12 40.08
N GLN A 37 6.15 15.19 40.44
CA GLN A 37 5.73 13.87 40.90
C GLN A 37 5.50 13.91 42.41
N THR A 38 4.34 13.43 42.86
CA THR A 38 4.03 13.27 44.28
C THR A 38 3.57 11.85 44.54
N SER A 39 4.37 11.08 45.28
CA SER A 39 3.95 9.77 45.77
C SER A 39 3.10 9.94 47.02
N ARG A 40 1.86 9.45 46.97
CA ARG A 40 0.96 9.44 48.12
C ARG A 40 0.73 8.00 48.55
N ARG A 41 1.05 7.71 49.81
CA ARG A 41 0.67 6.44 50.43
C ARG A 41 -0.81 6.50 50.78
N VAL A 42 -1.67 5.89 49.97
CA VAL A 42 -3.14 6.00 50.10
C VAL A 42 -3.66 5.19 51.31
N SER A 43 -2.95 4.15 51.76
CA SER A 43 -3.20 3.41 53.00
C SER A 43 -2.02 2.50 53.39
N LYS A 44 -2.07 1.81 54.54
CA LYS A 44 -1.06 0.79 54.91
C LYS A 44 -1.11 -0.47 54.02
N GLU A 45 -2.22 -0.69 53.31
CA GLU A 45 -2.48 -1.91 52.53
C GLU A 45 -2.56 -1.66 51.01
N SER A 46 -2.57 -0.40 50.55
CA SER A 46 -2.58 -0.07 49.13
C SER A 46 -1.17 0.23 48.62
N GLU A 47 -0.92 -0.09 47.36
CA GLU A 47 0.30 0.28 46.65
C GLU A 47 0.50 1.80 46.65
N ASP A 48 1.76 2.23 46.60
CA ASP A 48 2.10 3.65 46.51
C ASP A 48 1.60 4.21 45.18
N GLU A 49 0.69 5.19 45.23
CA GLU A 49 0.19 5.86 44.04
C GLU A 49 1.08 7.08 43.76
N THR A 50 1.72 7.10 42.60
CA THR A 50 2.46 8.28 42.13
C THR A 50 1.54 9.12 41.26
N THR A 51 1.22 10.32 41.72
CA THR A 51 0.48 11.30 40.93
C THR A 51 1.47 12.24 40.24
N VAL A 52 1.34 12.41 38.92
CA VAL A 52 2.08 13.41 38.15
C VAL A 52 1.17 14.63 37.98
N SER A 53 1.57 15.75 38.56
CA SER A 53 0.82 17.01 38.47
C SER A 53 1.58 18.00 37.59
N LEU A 54 0.92 18.58 36.59
CA LEU A 54 1.47 19.72 35.86
C LEU A 54 1.66 20.91 36.81
N ILE A 55 2.84 21.52 36.79
CA ILE A 55 3.10 22.73 37.56
C ILE A 55 2.49 23.90 36.80
N HIS A 56 1.31 24.36 37.23
CA HIS A 56 0.63 25.51 36.63
C HIS A 56 1.39 26.81 36.96
N ASP A 57 2.21 27.30 36.03
CA ASP A 57 2.94 28.57 36.10
C ASP A 57 2.50 29.58 35.02
N GLY A 58 1.42 29.27 34.28
CA GLY A 58 0.91 30.11 33.20
C GLY A 58 1.33 29.66 31.79
N PHE A 59 2.16 28.62 31.65
CA PHE A 59 2.48 28.03 30.34
C PHE A 59 1.37 27.18 29.72
N GLY A 60 0.22 27.01 30.36
CA GLY A 60 -0.86 26.13 29.86
C GLY A 60 -1.28 26.43 28.41
N ARG A 61 -1.44 27.72 28.06
CA ARG A 61 -1.72 28.10 26.67
C ARG A 61 -0.55 27.80 25.73
N GLY A 62 0.68 28.15 26.12
CA GLY A 62 1.86 27.90 25.30
C GLY A 62 2.13 26.42 25.08
N LEU A 63 1.86 25.56 26.08
CA LEU A 63 2.00 24.11 25.98
C LEU A 63 0.89 23.51 25.12
N VAL A 64 -0.35 24.00 25.22
CA VAL A 64 -1.44 23.60 24.32
C VAL A 64 -1.14 24.04 22.88
N ASP A 65 -0.69 25.28 22.67
CA ASP A 65 -0.31 25.80 21.35
C ASP A 65 0.93 25.08 20.80
N TRP A 66 1.85 24.62 21.65
CA TRP A 66 2.97 23.77 21.24
C TRP A 66 2.50 22.37 20.91
N ALA A 67 1.73 21.72 21.79
CA ALA A 67 1.21 20.38 21.58
C ALA A 67 0.39 20.31 20.30
N ALA A 68 -0.52 21.25 20.06
CA ALA A 68 -1.28 21.33 18.80
C ALA A 68 -0.37 21.48 17.57
N ARG A 69 0.72 22.25 17.66
CA ARG A 69 1.69 22.40 16.56
C ARG A 69 2.61 21.20 16.34
N GLU A 70 2.78 20.34 17.35
CA GLU A 70 3.60 19.13 17.26
C GLU A 70 2.75 17.90 16.93
N GLU A 71 1.55 17.76 17.51
CA GLU A 71 0.60 16.64 17.33
C GLU A 71 0.16 16.46 15.87
N GLU A 72 0.27 17.51 15.06
CA GLU A 72 -0.06 17.51 13.64
C GLU A 72 1.17 17.30 12.73
N ARG A 73 2.34 17.00 13.29
CA ARG A 73 3.55 16.79 12.46
C ARG A 73 3.60 15.38 11.88
N PRO A 74 4.02 15.25 10.60
CA PRO A 74 4.21 13.94 9.98
C PRO A 74 5.23 13.06 10.70
N GLY A 75 6.26 13.68 11.28
CA GLY A 75 7.33 13.00 12.01
C GLY A 75 6.83 12.14 13.17
N ASP A 76 5.75 12.56 13.83
CA ASP A 76 5.21 11.87 15.00
C ASP A 76 4.63 10.51 14.61
N HIS A 77 3.83 10.48 13.54
CA HIS A 77 3.28 9.23 13.01
C HIS A 77 4.33 8.34 12.34
N PHE A 78 5.40 8.92 11.79
CA PHE A 78 6.51 8.16 11.21
C PHE A 78 7.41 7.52 12.29
N GLY A 79 7.48 8.13 13.47
CA GLY A 79 8.28 7.66 14.60
C GLY A 79 7.58 6.68 15.55
N LEU A 80 6.29 6.37 15.35
CA LEU A 80 5.54 5.55 16.29
C LEU A 80 6.17 4.15 16.47
N LEU A 81 6.46 3.79 17.72
CA LEU A 81 6.92 2.44 18.09
C LEU A 81 5.80 1.39 18.09
N ILE A 82 4.56 1.84 18.07
CA ILE A 82 3.36 1.00 18.08
C ILE A 82 2.48 1.35 16.88
N ALA A 83 1.63 0.42 16.48
CA ALA A 83 0.69 0.68 15.40
C ALA A 83 -0.33 1.76 15.80
N ALA A 84 -0.57 2.71 14.90
CA ALA A 84 -1.78 3.54 14.89
C ALA A 84 -2.95 2.67 14.41
N VAL A 85 -4.07 2.68 15.13
CA VAL A 85 -5.21 1.81 14.81
C VAL A 85 -6.52 2.56 14.98
N GLY A 86 -7.26 2.73 13.88
CA GLY A 86 -8.51 3.49 13.91
C GLY A 86 -8.32 5.00 14.00
N ASP A 87 -7.08 5.48 13.88
CA ASP A 87 -6.75 6.90 14.01
C ASP A 87 -7.12 7.67 12.74
N THR A 88 -7.38 8.97 12.92
CA THR A 88 -7.48 9.91 11.81
C THR A 88 -6.18 10.68 11.71
N ILE A 89 -5.50 10.52 10.58
CA ILE A 89 -4.22 11.16 10.28
C ILE A 89 -4.50 12.25 9.25
N HIS A 90 -4.32 13.49 9.65
CA HIS A 90 -4.56 14.65 8.81
C HIS A 90 -3.36 15.57 8.82
N TRP A 91 -2.88 15.92 7.63
CA TRP A 91 -1.79 16.87 7.45
C TRP A 91 -2.19 17.96 6.47
N ASP A 92 -2.32 19.18 6.98
CA ASP A 92 -2.64 20.37 6.20
C ASP A 92 -1.50 20.78 5.28
N GLU A 93 -0.26 20.63 5.76
CA GLU A 93 0.93 20.99 4.99
C GLU A 93 1.39 19.83 4.09
N PRO A 94 1.77 20.11 2.83
CA PRO A 94 2.36 19.11 1.96
C PRO A 94 3.66 18.52 2.53
N ILE A 95 3.77 17.20 2.46
CA ILE A 95 4.99 16.48 2.84
C ILE A 95 5.75 16.13 1.58
N ASP A 96 6.94 16.69 1.44
CA ASP A 96 7.77 16.51 0.25
C ASP A 96 9.14 15.92 0.63
N GLY A 97 9.33 14.64 0.30
CA GLY A 97 10.58 13.92 0.53
C GLY A 97 11.75 14.38 -0.33
N SER A 98 11.50 15.15 -1.39
CA SER A 98 12.55 15.79 -2.19
C SER A 98 13.05 17.09 -1.54
N ALA A 99 12.15 17.83 -0.88
CA ALA A 99 12.46 19.06 -0.16
C ALA A 99 13.08 18.76 1.22
N ASP A 100 12.60 17.72 1.90
CA ASP A 100 13.12 17.25 3.18
C ASP A 100 13.45 15.75 3.13
N PRO A 101 14.74 15.39 3.04
CA PRO A 101 15.18 14.00 3.01
C PRO A 101 14.76 13.16 4.23
N THR A 102 14.37 13.79 5.34
CA THR A 102 13.90 13.06 6.53
C THR A 102 12.57 12.35 6.30
N TYR A 103 11.71 12.89 5.43
CA TYR A 103 10.43 12.31 5.06
C TYR A 103 10.48 11.42 3.83
N ARG A 104 11.63 11.38 3.13
CA ARG A 104 11.78 10.60 1.89
C ARG A 104 11.51 9.11 2.09
N TYR A 105 11.83 8.57 3.26
CA TYR A 105 11.62 7.15 3.57
C TYR A 105 10.87 6.98 4.88
N ALA A 106 9.69 6.39 4.79
CA ALA A 106 8.83 6.08 5.91
C ALA A 106 8.79 4.56 6.10
N VAL A 107 9.57 4.04 7.06
CA VAL A 107 9.80 2.59 7.19
C VAL A 107 9.01 1.98 8.34
N ASN A 108 8.53 0.75 8.12
CA ASN A 108 7.82 -0.06 9.10
C ASN A 108 6.57 0.61 9.71
N LEU A 109 5.97 1.56 8.99
CA LEU A 109 4.75 2.22 9.47
C LEU A 109 3.63 1.22 9.63
N ARG A 110 2.80 1.39 10.66
CA ARG A 110 1.59 0.57 10.82
C ARG A 110 0.42 1.45 11.13
N TRP A 111 -0.34 1.77 10.09
CA TRP A 111 -1.58 2.51 10.17
C TRP A 111 -2.68 1.55 9.76
N LYS A 112 -3.33 0.93 10.73
CA LYS A 112 -4.36 -0.08 10.46
C LYS A 112 -5.73 0.52 10.66
N SER A 113 -6.60 0.36 9.67
CA SER A 113 -7.96 0.90 9.76
C SER A 113 -7.97 2.40 10.03
N CYS A 114 -6.94 3.12 9.59
CA CYS A 114 -6.82 4.55 9.76
C CYS A 114 -7.51 5.29 8.62
N LEU A 115 -7.96 6.51 8.89
CA LEU A 115 -8.39 7.46 7.88
C LEU A 115 -7.27 8.46 7.64
N VAL A 116 -6.81 8.61 6.40
CA VAL A 116 -5.66 9.46 6.06
C VAL A 116 -6.09 10.53 5.05
N THR A 117 -5.74 11.79 5.33
CA THR A 117 -5.92 12.92 4.41
C THR A 117 -4.65 13.76 4.41
N ALA A 118 -3.93 13.76 3.29
CA ALA A 118 -2.63 14.40 3.17
C ALA A 118 -2.25 14.72 1.71
N THR A 119 -1.32 15.68 1.54
CA THR A 119 -0.58 15.87 0.29
C THR A 119 0.81 15.26 0.45
N LEU A 120 1.11 14.20 -0.30
CA LEU A 120 2.34 13.41 -0.20
C LEU A 120 3.13 13.48 -1.52
N ARG A 121 4.38 13.91 -1.44
CA ARG A 121 5.26 14.07 -2.60
C ARG A 121 6.62 13.42 -2.39
N HIS A 122 7.05 12.59 -3.33
CA HIS A 122 8.39 11.98 -3.33
C HIS A 122 8.72 11.20 -2.03
N ILE A 123 7.71 10.56 -1.43
CA ILE A 123 7.84 9.72 -0.24
C ILE A 123 7.83 8.25 -0.64
N THR A 124 8.71 7.47 -0.03
CA THR A 124 8.76 6.01 -0.16
C THR A 124 8.39 5.35 1.17
N PHE A 125 7.22 4.74 1.22
CA PHE A 125 6.81 3.87 2.32
C PHE A 125 7.45 2.50 2.15
N VAL A 126 8.17 2.00 3.15
CA VAL A 126 8.84 0.69 3.08
C VAL A 126 8.34 -0.20 4.21
N ASN A 127 7.93 -1.42 3.90
CA ASN A 127 7.46 -2.40 4.88
C ASN A 127 6.26 -1.92 5.72
N GLY A 128 5.42 -1.06 5.15
CA GLY A 128 4.25 -0.51 5.82
C GLY A 128 3.12 -1.53 5.96
N ASP A 129 2.32 -1.43 7.02
CA ASP A 129 1.09 -2.18 7.21
C ASP A 129 -0.09 -1.19 7.21
N PHE A 130 -0.75 -1.07 6.06
CA PHE A 130 -1.84 -0.13 5.83
C PHE A 130 -3.21 -0.80 5.82
N ARG A 131 -3.32 -2.03 6.34
CA ARG A 131 -4.52 -2.84 6.14
C ARG A 131 -5.79 -2.17 6.64
N ASN A 132 -6.83 -2.22 5.81
CA ASN A 132 -8.13 -1.58 5.99
C ASN A 132 -8.09 -0.05 6.12
N SER A 133 -6.97 0.61 5.81
CA SER A 133 -6.88 2.07 5.89
C SER A 133 -7.43 2.71 4.63
N THR A 134 -7.99 3.90 4.81
CA THR A 134 -8.62 4.68 3.74
C THR A 134 -7.87 5.99 3.57
N PHE A 135 -7.33 6.22 2.38
CA PHE A 135 -6.79 7.49 1.96
C PHE A 135 -7.92 8.26 1.27
N VAL A 136 -8.35 9.37 1.85
CA VAL A 136 -9.47 10.17 1.33
C VAL A 136 -9.01 11.59 1.01
N GLY A 137 -9.30 12.03 -0.21
CA GLY A 137 -8.95 13.39 -0.65
C GLY A 137 -7.43 13.65 -0.68
N CYS A 138 -6.60 12.60 -0.70
CA CYS A 138 -5.16 12.75 -0.71
C CYS A 138 -4.64 13.14 -2.10
N GLU A 139 -3.51 13.86 -2.13
CA GLU A 139 -2.74 14.10 -3.35
C GLU A 139 -1.43 13.31 -3.28
N PHE A 140 -1.10 12.60 -4.35
CA PHE A 140 0.13 11.81 -4.49
C PHE A 140 0.92 12.24 -5.71
N GLU A 141 2.19 12.57 -5.52
CA GLU A 141 3.13 12.91 -6.60
C GLU A 141 4.47 12.21 -6.34
N GLY A 142 4.81 11.20 -7.14
CA GLY A 142 6.07 10.47 -6.96
C GLY A 142 6.11 9.64 -5.67
N VAL A 143 4.95 9.17 -5.19
CA VAL A 143 4.86 8.36 -3.97
C VAL A 143 5.06 6.89 -4.31
N THR A 144 5.84 6.19 -3.49
CA THR A 144 6.13 4.77 -3.67
C THR A 144 5.76 3.96 -2.43
N PHE A 145 5.05 2.84 -2.59
CA PHE A 145 4.83 1.83 -1.55
C PHE A 145 5.66 0.59 -1.87
N VAL A 146 6.67 0.30 -1.05
CA VAL A 146 7.59 -0.84 -1.20
C VAL A 146 7.29 -1.90 -0.14
N ASN A 147 6.98 -3.12 -0.57
CA ASN A 147 6.67 -4.24 0.32
C ASN A 147 5.64 -3.91 1.42
N CYS A 148 4.63 -3.13 1.06
CA CYS A 148 3.57 -2.77 1.98
C CYS A 148 2.43 -3.80 1.96
N LEU A 149 1.77 -3.97 3.10
CA LEU A 149 0.53 -4.75 3.21
C LEU A 149 -0.65 -3.82 2.93
N LEU A 150 -1.29 -4.03 1.79
CA LEU A 150 -2.36 -3.18 1.24
C LEU A 150 -3.72 -3.92 1.24
N ASP A 151 -3.89 -4.92 2.10
CA ASP A 151 -5.15 -5.65 2.22
C ASP A 151 -6.26 -4.72 2.75
N GLY A 152 -7.31 -4.51 1.95
CA GLY A 152 -8.46 -3.66 2.28
C GLY A 152 -8.17 -2.16 2.19
N VAL A 153 -7.06 -1.75 1.59
CA VAL A 153 -6.76 -0.32 1.40
C VAL A 153 -7.69 0.27 0.35
N SER A 154 -8.18 1.48 0.61
CA SER A 154 -8.92 2.26 -0.38
C SER A 154 -8.33 3.66 -0.56
N PHE A 155 -8.32 4.12 -1.81
CA PHE A 155 -8.04 5.50 -2.20
C PHE A 155 -9.35 6.08 -2.73
N SER A 156 -9.97 6.99 -1.98
CA SER A 156 -11.26 7.61 -2.34
C SER A 156 -11.04 9.08 -2.65
N ASP A 157 -11.50 9.52 -3.83
CA ASP A 157 -11.46 10.92 -4.21
C ASP A 157 -10.04 11.52 -4.17
N CYS A 158 -9.03 10.68 -4.44
CA CYS A 158 -7.61 11.05 -4.42
C CYS A 158 -7.14 11.59 -5.77
N ARG A 159 -6.02 12.32 -5.77
CA ARG A 159 -5.35 12.86 -6.97
C ARG A 159 -3.97 12.24 -7.16
N PHE A 160 -3.68 11.73 -8.34
CA PHE A 160 -2.36 11.22 -8.71
C PHE A 160 -1.74 12.15 -9.77
N ARG A 161 -0.68 12.88 -9.43
CA ARG A 161 -0.04 13.89 -10.30
C ARG A 161 1.22 13.36 -10.96
N GLY A 162 1.34 13.59 -12.26
CA GLY A 162 2.54 13.25 -13.00
C GLY A 162 2.61 11.77 -13.38
N PRO A 163 3.35 11.42 -14.43
CA PRO A 163 3.47 10.03 -14.86
C PRO A 163 4.44 9.26 -13.96
N VAL A 164 4.06 8.04 -13.59
CA VAL A 164 5.03 7.03 -13.16
C VAL A 164 5.93 6.70 -14.35
N LYS A 165 7.24 6.76 -14.13
CA LYS A 165 8.23 6.40 -15.13
C LYS A 165 8.02 4.95 -15.57
N ARG A 166 7.69 4.75 -16.85
CA ARG A 166 7.62 3.42 -17.45
C ARG A 166 9.01 2.77 -17.42
N LEU A 167 9.06 1.53 -16.95
CA LEU A 167 10.26 0.73 -17.03
C LEU A 167 10.45 0.24 -18.47
N PRO A 168 11.69 0.07 -18.96
CA PRO A 168 11.94 -0.54 -20.26
C PRO A 168 11.35 -1.95 -20.31
N GLU A 169 11.07 -2.46 -21.51
CA GLU A 169 10.73 -3.87 -21.67
C GLU A 169 11.78 -4.76 -21.00
N PHE A 170 11.36 -5.87 -20.41
CA PHE A 170 12.30 -6.83 -19.83
C PHE A 170 13.31 -7.27 -20.90
N THR A 171 14.57 -7.29 -20.51
CA THR A 171 15.67 -7.85 -21.31
C THR A 171 15.47 -9.36 -21.49
N GLY A 172 16.19 -9.97 -22.44
CA GLY A 172 16.09 -11.41 -22.68
C GLY A 172 16.42 -12.27 -21.45
N GLU A 173 17.33 -11.81 -20.59
CA GLU A 173 17.68 -12.50 -19.34
C GLU A 173 16.56 -12.39 -18.30
N GLU A 174 16.02 -11.18 -18.09
CA GLU A 174 14.89 -10.97 -17.17
C GLU A 174 13.64 -11.73 -17.63
N LYS A 175 13.36 -11.77 -18.94
CA LYS A 175 12.27 -12.58 -19.49
C LYS A 175 12.52 -14.07 -19.23
N ALA A 176 13.73 -14.56 -19.47
CA ALA A 176 14.06 -15.96 -19.20
C ALA A 176 13.94 -16.32 -17.71
N GLU A 177 14.31 -15.40 -16.81
CA GLU A 177 14.11 -15.58 -15.37
C GLU A 177 12.62 -15.68 -15.03
N LEU A 178 11.80 -14.75 -15.52
CA LEU A 178 10.33 -14.75 -15.33
C LEU A 178 9.64 -15.99 -15.92
N GLU A 179 10.12 -16.51 -17.04
CA GLU A 179 9.59 -17.73 -17.66
C GLU A 179 10.00 -19.00 -16.91
N SER A 180 11.15 -18.97 -16.23
CA SER A 180 11.70 -20.11 -15.48
C SER A 180 11.23 -20.16 -14.04
N SER A 181 10.96 -18.99 -13.45
CA SER A 181 10.31 -18.88 -12.16
C SER A 181 8.85 -19.25 -12.39
N ASP A 182 8.26 -20.11 -11.56
CA ASP A 182 6.86 -20.53 -11.71
C ASP A 182 5.90 -19.37 -11.33
N PHE A 183 6.07 -18.20 -11.96
CA PHE A 183 5.54 -16.90 -11.57
C PHE A 183 6.02 -16.44 -10.18
N ASP A 184 7.24 -16.81 -9.77
CA ASP A 184 7.83 -16.24 -8.57
C ASP A 184 8.17 -14.77 -8.83
N LEU A 185 7.81 -13.92 -7.87
CA LEU A 185 8.01 -12.48 -7.95
C LEU A 185 9.50 -12.17 -7.73
N LEU A 186 10.03 -11.28 -8.57
CA LEU A 186 11.47 -11.00 -8.65
C LEU A 186 11.99 -10.33 -7.37
N SER A 187 13.24 -10.64 -7.04
CA SER A 187 13.97 -9.91 -5.99
C SER A 187 14.43 -8.56 -6.51
N PHE A 188 14.43 -7.52 -5.67
CA PHE A 188 14.76 -6.15 -6.08
C PHE A 188 15.58 -5.40 -5.03
N THR A 189 16.32 -4.39 -5.45
CA THR A 189 16.97 -3.43 -4.54
C THR A 189 16.33 -2.04 -4.60
N LEU A 190 16.25 -1.37 -3.45
CA LEU A 190 15.81 0.01 -3.34
C LEU A 190 17.01 0.87 -2.94
N PRO A 191 17.51 1.74 -3.83
CA PRO A 191 18.63 2.60 -3.50
C PRO A 191 18.24 3.57 -2.38
N LEU A 192 19.15 3.73 -1.43
CA LEU A 192 19.07 4.68 -0.34
C LEU A 192 20.05 5.84 -0.60
N PRO A 193 19.62 7.11 -0.51
CA PRO A 193 20.55 8.23 -0.51
C PRO A 193 21.53 8.11 0.65
N ALA A 194 22.74 8.66 0.49
CA ALA A 194 23.78 8.64 1.53
C ALA A 194 23.33 9.21 2.89
N ALA A 195 22.29 10.07 2.91
CA ALA A 195 21.68 10.61 4.12
C ALA A 195 20.73 9.63 4.86
N SER A 196 20.57 8.39 4.40
CA SER A 196 19.55 7.44 4.90
C SER A 196 20.02 6.59 6.09
N ALA A 197 21.06 7.01 6.81
CA ALA A 197 21.54 6.29 7.99
C ALA A 197 20.44 6.10 9.05
N SER A 198 19.47 7.03 9.15
CA SER A 198 18.30 6.89 10.02
C SER A 198 17.38 5.74 9.62
N VAL A 199 17.20 5.48 8.32
CA VAL A 199 16.40 4.38 7.78
C VAL A 199 17.01 3.04 8.15
N VAL A 200 18.30 2.88 7.88
CA VAL A 200 19.06 1.68 8.23
C VAL A 200 19.01 1.43 9.73
N ARG A 201 19.22 2.47 10.54
CA ARG A 201 19.05 2.37 12.00
C ARG A 201 17.64 1.92 12.37
N SER A 202 16.60 2.44 11.72
CA SER A 202 15.20 2.08 12.02
C SER A 202 14.87 0.63 11.65
N LEU A 203 15.51 0.08 10.62
CA LEU A 203 15.35 -1.32 10.21
C LEU A 203 16.19 -2.30 11.04
N SER A 204 17.36 -1.86 11.52
CA SER A 204 18.32 -2.71 12.24
C SER A 204 18.19 -2.64 13.76
N ARG A 205 17.66 -1.54 14.31
CA ARG A 205 17.54 -1.33 15.75
C ARG A 205 16.63 -2.41 16.36
N TYR A 206 17.10 -3.01 17.45
CA TYR A 206 16.50 -4.18 18.15
C TYR A 206 16.56 -5.53 17.43
N ARG A 207 17.24 -5.65 16.28
CA ARG A 207 17.42 -6.94 15.59
C ARG A 207 18.79 -7.58 15.80
N GLU A 208 19.61 -7.01 16.68
CA GLU A 208 21.00 -7.43 16.95
C GLU A 208 21.86 -7.57 15.67
N LEU A 209 21.45 -6.90 14.59
CA LEU A 209 22.26 -6.83 13.38
C LEU A 209 23.46 -5.96 13.72
N ALA A 210 24.67 -6.52 13.59
CA ALA A 210 25.91 -5.75 13.68
C ALA A 210 25.73 -4.47 12.86
N GLU A 211 26.13 -3.31 13.39
CA GLU A 211 26.06 -2.04 12.64
C GLU A 211 26.76 -2.27 11.31
N PRO A 212 26.00 -2.42 10.21
CA PRO A 212 26.62 -2.74 8.96
C PRO A 212 27.44 -1.51 8.55
N GLY A 213 28.36 -1.65 7.61
CA GLY A 213 29.00 -0.50 6.99
C GLY A 213 27.98 0.47 6.39
N THR A 214 28.44 1.43 5.60
CA THR A 214 27.53 2.25 4.79
C THR A 214 26.66 1.33 3.92
N ILE A 215 25.36 1.28 4.24
CA ILE A 215 24.36 0.57 3.45
C ILE A 215 23.68 1.60 2.59
N ASP A 216 23.87 1.44 1.28
CA ASP A 216 23.36 2.37 0.29
C ASP A 216 22.10 1.80 -0.41
N GLU A 217 21.59 0.65 0.02
CA GLU A 217 20.42 0.00 -0.56
C GLU A 217 19.70 -0.96 0.40
N LEU A 218 18.38 -1.08 0.21
CA LEU A 218 17.58 -2.16 0.79
C LEU A 218 17.39 -3.26 -0.24
N TYR A 219 17.42 -4.51 0.20
CA TYR A 219 17.13 -5.69 -0.60
C TYR A 219 15.79 -6.29 -0.20
N SER A 220 15.00 -6.67 -1.20
CA SER A 220 13.80 -7.46 -1.06
C SER A 220 13.95 -8.76 -1.82
N LEU A 221 13.86 -9.90 -1.13
CA LEU A 221 13.94 -11.21 -1.76
C LEU A 221 12.77 -11.47 -2.71
N THR A 222 11.55 -11.10 -2.29
CA THR A 222 10.35 -11.24 -3.11
C THR A 222 9.23 -10.40 -2.51
N SER A 223 8.16 -10.22 -3.26
CA SER A 223 6.97 -9.49 -2.85
C SER A 223 6.37 -10.01 -1.55
N GLY A 224 6.02 -9.11 -0.64
CA GLY A 224 5.33 -9.44 0.60
C GLY A 224 6.24 -9.89 1.73
N LEU A 225 7.53 -10.12 1.44
CA LEU A 225 8.56 -10.18 2.47
C LEU A 225 9.06 -8.77 2.80
N PRO A 226 9.38 -8.45 4.06
CA PRO A 226 9.96 -7.16 4.40
C PRO A 226 11.30 -6.94 3.69
N ALA A 227 11.50 -5.77 3.10
CA ALA A 227 12.80 -5.32 2.64
C ALA A 227 13.75 -5.18 3.83
N THR A 228 14.99 -5.64 3.66
CA THR A 228 16.06 -5.60 4.67
C THR A 228 17.27 -4.86 4.11
N PRO A 229 18.18 -4.37 4.95
CA PRO A 229 19.46 -3.88 4.46
C PRO A 229 20.17 -4.89 3.54
N SER A 230 20.62 -4.45 2.36
CA SER A 230 21.36 -5.28 1.42
C SER A 230 22.71 -5.72 1.99
N ARG A 231 23.16 -6.90 1.59
CA ARG A 231 24.47 -7.51 1.85
C ARG A 231 25.26 -7.73 0.54
N GLY A 232 24.86 -7.07 -0.53
CA GLY A 232 25.43 -7.22 -1.87
C GLY A 232 24.74 -8.30 -2.71
N GLU A 233 23.48 -8.62 -2.40
CA GLU A 233 22.66 -9.45 -3.26
C GLU A 233 22.47 -8.80 -4.63
N SER A 234 22.57 -9.58 -5.71
CA SER A 234 22.29 -9.10 -7.06
C SER A 234 20.80 -9.11 -7.30
N ALA A 235 20.22 -7.94 -7.52
CA ALA A 235 18.83 -7.78 -7.90
C ALA A 235 18.64 -6.49 -8.70
N TYR A 236 17.50 -6.37 -9.38
CA TYR A 236 17.22 -5.20 -10.19
C TYR A 236 16.79 -4.02 -9.31
N ALA A 237 17.22 -2.81 -9.67
CA ALA A 237 16.99 -1.63 -8.86
C ALA A 237 15.61 -1.02 -9.14
N VAL A 238 14.84 -0.79 -8.08
CA VAL A 238 13.58 -0.06 -8.13
C VAL A 238 13.86 1.43 -8.36
N PRO A 239 13.37 2.04 -9.44
CA PRO A 239 13.51 3.47 -9.63
C PRO A 239 12.65 4.23 -8.61
N ALA A 240 13.16 5.35 -8.11
CA ALA A 240 12.32 6.32 -7.43
C ALA A 240 11.27 6.86 -8.41
N SER A 241 10.03 7.03 -7.94
CA SER A 241 8.98 7.64 -8.76
C SER A 241 9.11 9.17 -8.75
N GLU A 242 9.16 9.76 -9.94
CA GLU A 242 9.16 11.23 -10.12
C GLU A 242 7.73 11.80 -10.20
N GLY A 243 6.73 10.95 -10.47
CA GLY A 243 5.32 11.30 -10.53
C GLY A 243 4.44 10.11 -10.16
N GLY A 244 3.13 10.35 -10.08
CA GLY A 244 2.10 9.36 -9.87
C GLY A 244 2.24 8.59 -8.55
N LEU A 245 1.68 7.39 -8.57
CA LEU A 245 1.74 6.44 -7.45
C LEU A 245 2.32 5.11 -7.94
N LEU A 246 3.44 4.71 -7.34
CA LEU A 246 4.06 3.42 -7.59
C LEU A 246 3.84 2.49 -6.40
N MET A 247 3.37 1.27 -6.65
CA MET A 247 3.35 0.19 -5.68
C MET A 247 4.25 -0.92 -6.17
N TYR A 248 5.12 -1.40 -5.28
CA TYR A 248 6.22 -2.25 -5.66
C TYR A 248 6.46 -3.35 -4.63
N GLY A 249 6.24 -4.59 -5.05
CA GLY A 249 6.20 -5.68 -4.09
C GLY A 249 5.12 -5.49 -3.03
N GLY A 250 5.01 -6.47 -2.13
CA GLY A 250 4.03 -6.48 -1.06
C GLY A 250 2.88 -7.47 -1.29
N ARG A 251 1.76 -7.20 -0.66
CA ARG A 251 0.55 -7.99 -0.84
C ARG A 251 -0.64 -7.06 -0.84
N LEU A 252 -1.58 -7.31 -1.74
CA LEU A 252 -2.85 -6.63 -1.77
C LEU A 252 -4.01 -7.63 -1.74
N SER A 253 -5.13 -7.20 -1.16
CA SER A 253 -6.37 -7.94 -1.20
C SER A 253 -7.50 -6.94 -1.08
N SER A 254 -8.35 -6.80 -2.09
CA SER A 254 -9.41 -5.79 -2.10
C SER A 254 -8.87 -4.36 -2.03
N LEU A 255 -7.86 -4.08 -2.88
CA LEU A 255 -7.36 -2.73 -3.09
C LEU A 255 -8.34 -1.96 -3.99
N VAL A 256 -8.79 -0.80 -3.54
CA VAL A 256 -9.80 0.00 -4.26
C VAL A 256 -9.28 1.40 -4.58
N PHE A 257 -9.47 1.84 -5.81
CA PHE A 257 -9.35 3.23 -6.25
C PHE A 257 -10.74 3.70 -6.64
N GLY A 258 -11.32 4.61 -5.87
CA GLY A 258 -12.69 5.11 -6.02
C GLY A 258 -12.70 6.58 -6.42
N ARG A 259 -13.26 6.89 -7.60
CA ARG A 259 -13.42 8.28 -8.11
C ARG A 259 -12.14 9.13 -8.04
N CYS A 260 -11.00 8.55 -8.39
CA CYS A 260 -9.73 9.28 -8.33
C CYS A 260 -9.54 10.18 -9.57
N GLU A 261 -8.73 11.22 -9.45
CA GLU A 261 -8.33 12.10 -10.55
C GLU A 261 -6.87 11.86 -10.92
N PHE A 262 -6.55 12.03 -12.21
CA PHE A 262 -5.21 11.81 -12.77
C PHE A 262 -4.71 13.08 -13.51
N PRO A 263 -4.53 14.21 -12.81
CA PRO A 263 -4.00 15.43 -13.42
C PRO A 263 -2.55 15.27 -13.91
N ASP A 264 -2.14 16.12 -14.86
CA ASP A 264 -0.75 16.23 -15.33
C ASP A 264 -0.18 14.88 -15.82
N ASP A 265 -0.96 14.13 -16.60
CA ASP A 265 -0.64 12.76 -17.04
C ASP A 265 -0.37 11.80 -15.87
N GLY A 266 -1.10 12.01 -14.77
CA GLY A 266 -1.13 11.17 -13.60
C GLY A 266 -1.24 9.70 -13.93
N SER A 267 -0.47 8.86 -13.24
CA SER A 267 -0.63 7.41 -13.37
C SER A 267 -0.42 6.65 -12.07
N VAL A 268 -0.97 5.44 -12.04
CA VAL A 268 -0.79 4.46 -10.97
C VAL A 268 -0.11 3.23 -11.57
N ALA A 269 0.97 2.77 -10.96
CA ALA A 269 1.68 1.56 -11.40
C ALA A 269 1.78 0.54 -10.26
N LEU A 270 1.46 -0.71 -10.55
CA LEU A 270 1.64 -1.85 -9.65
C LEU A 270 2.66 -2.79 -10.28
N ARG A 271 3.75 -3.06 -9.55
CA ARG A 271 4.86 -3.87 -10.03
C ARG A 271 5.20 -4.97 -9.04
N ASP A 272 5.40 -6.17 -9.56
CA ASP A 272 5.90 -7.33 -8.82
C ASP A 272 5.03 -7.64 -7.58
N LEU A 273 3.71 -7.62 -7.76
CA LEU A 273 2.71 -7.69 -6.70
C LEU A 273 1.84 -8.93 -6.85
N ALA A 274 1.45 -9.55 -5.73
CA ALA A 274 0.43 -10.60 -5.72
C ALA A 274 -0.77 -10.24 -4.83
N GLY A 275 -1.96 -10.64 -5.27
CA GLY A 275 -3.17 -10.34 -4.53
C GLY A 275 -4.44 -10.99 -5.04
N THR A 276 -5.52 -10.79 -4.28
CA THR A 276 -6.84 -11.35 -4.60
C THR A 276 -7.65 -10.44 -5.51
N SER A 277 -7.78 -9.15 -5.19
CA SER A 277 -8.59 -8.22 -5.97
C SER A 277 -8.03 -6.81 -6.00
N LEU A 278 -8.12 -6.21 -7.18
CA LEU A 278 -7.87 -4.80 -7.48
C LEU A 278 -9.11 -4.23 -8.17
N GLU A 279 -9.59 -3.09 -7.69
CA GLU A 279 -10.78 -2.44 -8.20
C GLU A 279 -10.54 -0.96 -8.47
N PHE A 280 -10.90 -0.52 -9.67
CA PHE A 280 -11.05 0.89 -10.04
C PHE A 280 -12.54 1.17 -10.11
N ALA A 281 -13.09 1.58 -8.97
CA ALA A 281 -14.52 1.80 -8.78
C ALA A 281 -14.90 3.22 -9.22
N GLU A 282 -15.96 3.35 -10.01
CA GLU A 282 -16.50 4.63 -10.45
C GLU A 282 -15.42 5.53 -11.10
N GLN A 283 -14.57 4.92 -11.92
CA GLN A 283 -13.40 5.57 -12.51
C GLN A 283 -13.69 5.99 -13.96
N ALA A 284 -13.53 7.28 -14.25
CA ALA A 284 -13.80 7.83 -15.59
C ALA A 284 -12.56 7.84 -16.50
N VAL A 285 -11.42 8.22 -15.93
CA VAL A 285 -10.14 8.40 -16.63
C VAL A 285 -9.00 7.88 -15.77
N GLY A 286 -7.86 7.59 -16.39
CA GLY A 286 -6.63 7.32 -15.65
C GLY A 286 -5.69 6.41 -16.41
N SER A 287 -4.39 6.55 -16.15
CA SER A 287 -3.37 5.65 -16.69
C SER A 287 -2.94 4.65 -15.62
N ILE A 288 -3.06 3.37 -15.93
CA ILE A 288 -2.84 2.25 -15.01
C ILE A 288 -1.81 1.32 -15.63
N GLU A 289 -0.72 1.05 -14.93
CA GLU A 289 0.29 0.05 -15.32
C GLU A 289 0.25 -1.13 -14.33
N LEU A 290 0.16 -2.34 -14.86
CA LEU A 290 0.34 -3.60 -14.14
C LEU A 290 1.53 -4.32 -14.75
N ARG A 291 2.58 -4.59 -13.97
CA ARG A 291 3.78 -5.28 -14.45
C ARG A 291 4.17 -6.40 -13.52
N ASN A 292 4.31 -7.61 -14.05
CA ASN A 292 4.62 -8.81 -13.27
C ASN A 292 3.70 -8.96 -12.04
N VAL A 293 2.39 -8.74 -12.21
CA VAL A 293 1.43 -8.89 -11.12
C VAL A 293 0.65 -10.18 -11.22
N ALA A 294 0.31 -10.79 -10.08
CA ALA A 294 -0.56 -11.96 -10.00
C ALA A 294 -1.85 -11.61 -9.26
N LEU A 295 -2.95 -11.44 -10.00
CA LEU A 295 -4.24 -10.99 -9.47
C LEU A 295 -5.36 -11.99 -9.76
N ARG A 296 -6.15 -12.35 -8.74
CA ARG A 296 -7.36 -13.16 -8.96
C ARG A 296 -8.53 -12.36 -9.54
N GLY A 297 -8.57 -11.06 -9.32
CA GLY A 297 -9.65 -10.18 -9.77
C GLY A 297 -9.14 -8.79 -10.10
N LEU A 298 -9.54 -8.29 -11.27
CA LEU A 298 -9.38 -6.90 -11.70
C LEU A 298 -10.74 -6.40 -12.17
N THR A 299 -11.25 -5.37 -11.52
CA THR A 299 -12.55 -4.77 -11.86
C THR A 299 -12.37 -3.29 -12.19
N ILE A 300 -12.99 -2.84 -13.28
CA ILE A 300 -13.05 -1.43 -13.66
C ILE A 300 -14.51 -1.08 -13.87
N SER A 301 -15.03 -0.12 -13.11
CA SER A 301 -16.41 0.35 -13.22
C SER A 301 -16.50 1.82 -13.59
N ALA A 302 -17.52 2.17 -14.40
CA ALA A 302 -17.81 3.56 -14.75
C ALA A 302 -18.49 4.27 -13.57
N PRO A 303 -18.36 5.60 -13.44
CA PRO A 303 -19.13 6.37 -12.46
C PRO A 303 -20.64 6.20 -12.68
N LEU A 304 -21.42 6.16 -11.61
CA LEU A 304 -22.88 6.02 -11.67
C LEU A 304 -23.55 7.19 -12.41
N ASP A 305 -23.03 8.39 -12.23
CA ASP A 305 -23.55 9.63 -12.80
C ASP A 305 -22.82 10.02 -14.10
N TYR A 306 -22.16 9.07 -14.77
CA TYR A 306 -21.37 9.35 -15.95
C TYR A 306 -22.26 9.67 -17.16
N GLU A 307 -22.50 10.97 -17.38
CA GLU A 307 -22.89 11.46 -18.70
C GLU A 307 -21.67 11.35 -19.61
N SER A 308 -21.82 10.63 -20.73
CA SER A 308 -20.73 10.37 -21.68
C SER A 308 -20.03 11.67 -22.07
N THR A 309 -18.86 11.89 -21.49
CA THR A 309 -17.96 12.99 -21.85
C THR A 309 -16.87 12.42 -22.75
N ALA A 310 -16.54 13.13 -23.82
CA ALA A 310 -15.53 12.73 -24.80
C ALA A 310 -14.09 12.87 -24.25
N GLY A 311 -13.82 12.29 -23.08
CA GLY A 311 -12.48 12.22 -22.48
C GLY A 311 -11.70 10.99 -22.94
N ASP A 312 -10.39 10.99 -22.67
CA ASP A 312 -9.44 9.94 -23.08
C ASP A 312 -9.71 8.55 -22.44
N GLY A 313 -10.57 8.51 -21.42
CA GLY A 313 -10.97 7.29 -20.73
C GLY A 313 -9.84 6.67 -19.91
N ILE A 314 -9.98 5.38 -19.62
CA ILE A 314 -8.98 4.61 -18.85
C ILE A 314 -7.99 3.96 -19.82
N ASP A 315 -6.69 4.15 -19.57
CA ASP A 315 -5.61 3.52 -20.30
C ASP A 315 -4.90 2.48 -19.41
N LEU A 316 -5.23 1.20 -19.59
CA LEU A 316 -4.67 0.09 -18.84
C LEU A 316 -3.56 -0.62 -19.63
N HIS A 317 -2.36 -0.71 -19.08
CA HIS A 317 -1.27 -1.50 -19.64
C HIS A 317 -0.90 -2.62 -18.68
N ALA A 318 -1.03 -3.86 -19.11
CA ALA A 318 -0.63 -5.03 -18.35
C ALA A 318 0.50 -5.77 -19.08
N TYR A 319 1.59 -6.03 -18.37
CA TYR A 319 2.79 -6.68 -18.89
C TYR A 319 3.16 -7.87 -18.01
N TYR A 320 3.40 -9.05 -18.61
CA TYR A 320 3.89 -10.24 -17.90
C TYR A 320 3.05 -10.59 -16.67
N SER A 321 1.73 -10.33 -16.73
CA SER A 321 0.87 -10.37 -15.57
C SER A 321 -0.13 -11.51 -15.64
N LEU A 322 -0.31 -12.18 -14.50
CA LEU A 322 -1.21 -13.30 -14.31
C LEU A 322 -2.56 -12.80 -13.80
N LEU A 323 -3.57 -12.75 -14.67
CA LEU A 323 -4.88 -12.17 -14.34
C LEU A 323 -5.98 -13.23 -14.44
N GLN A 324 -6.65 -13.57 -13.33
CA GLN A 324 -7.66 -14.63 -13.39
C GLN A 324 -9.02 -14.14 -13.88
N ASN A 325 -9.56 -13.08 -13.29
CA ASN A 325 -10.87 -12.54 -13.65
C ASN A 325 -10.75 -11.05 -13.90
N VAL A 326 -10.86 -10.64 -15.16
CA VAL A 326 -10.86 -9.23 -15.57
C VAL A 326 -12.27 -8.86 -15.98
N TRP A 327 -12.84 -7.87 -15.29
CA TRP A 327 -14.17 -7.32 -15.56
C TRP A 327 -14.09 -5.84 -15.87
N ILE A 328 -14.52 -5.46 -17.06
CA ILE A 328 -14.69 -4.06 -17.46
C ILE A 328 -16.20 -3.83 -17.58
N SER A 329 -16.74 -2.93 -16.75
CA SER A 329 -18.17 -2.66 -16.74
C SER A 329 -18.64 -1.98 -18.03
N ALA A 330 -19.95 -1.91 -18.23
CA ALA A 330 -20.53 -1.14 -19.33
C ALA A 330 -20.16 0.35 -19.22
N HIS A 331 -20.10 1.04 -20.36
CA HIS A 331 -19.90 2.49 -20.45
C HIS A 331 -18.54 3.03 -19.99
N VAL A 332 -17.57 2.19 -19.63
CA VAL A 332 -16.20 2.62 -19.38
C VAL A 332 -15.53 2.97 -20.72
N PRO A 333 -15.15 4.23 -21.01
CA PRO A 333 -14.32 4.52 -22.18
C PRO A 333 -12.87 4.15 -21.90
N GLY A 334 -12.11 3.77 -22.93
CA GLY A 334 -10.67 3.57 -22.78
C GLY A 334 -10.07 2.47 -23.64
N SER A 335 -8.91 2.01 -23.21
CA SER A 335 -8.19 0.88 -23.79
C SER A 335 -7.48 0.05 -22.73
N ALA A 336 -7.34 -1.24 -23.01
CA ALA A 336 -6.37 -2.10 -22.34
C ALA A 336 -5.42 -2.74 -23.35
N VAL A 337 -4.14 -2.74 -23.02
CA VAL A 337 -3.10 -3.53 -23.70
C VAL A 337 -2.64 -4.63 -22.75
N PHE A 338 -2.73 -5.88 -23.18
CA PHE A 338 -2.19 -7.03 -22.48
C PHE A 338 -1.02 -7.59 -23.29
N ASP A 339 0.20 -7.49 -22.76
CA ASP A 339 1.42 -8.00 -23.39
C ASP A 339 2.01 -9.15 -22.54
N ASP A 340 2.16 -10.33 -23.14
CA ASP A 340 2.63 -11.55 -22.48
C ASP A 340 1.87 -11.88 -21.16
N CYS A 341 0.56 -11.63 -21.13
CA CYS A 341 -0.29 -11.85 -19.96
C CYS A 341 -1.17 -13.10 -20.12
N PRO A 342 -1.11 -14.07 -19.20
CA PRO A 342 -2.13 -15.10 -19.11
C PRO A 342 -3.38 -14.55 -18.42
N VAL A 343 -4.47 -14.41 -19.16
CA VAL A 343 -5.78 -13.95 -18.68
C VAL A 343 -6.79 -15.10 -18.69
N TRP A 344 -7.32 -15.54 -17.56
CA TRP A 344 -8.22 -16.73 -17.54
C TRP A 344 -9.67 -16.47 -17.90
N GLN A 345 -10.17 -15.30 -17.55
CA GLN A 345 -11.52 -14.84 -17.85
C GLN A 345 -11.46 -13.34 -18.09
N LEU A 346 -11.91 -12.93 -19.26
CA LEU A 346 -11.95 -11.53 -19.66
C LEU A 346 -13.37 -11.20 -20.11
N ALA A 347 -14.05 -10.37 -19.33
CA ALA A 347 -15.37 -9.87 -19.64
C ALA A 347 -15.29 -8.36 -19.90
N ASN A 348 -15.54 -7.97 -21.15
CA ASN A 348 -15.67 -6.57 -21.53
C ASN A 348 -17.13 -6.24 -21.78
N GLY A 349 -17.74 -5.56 -20.82
CA GLY A 349 -19.09 -5.05 -20.92
C GLY A 349 -19.18 -3.72 -21.66
N SER A 350 -18.07 -3.03 -21.91
CA SER A 350 -18.04 -1.73 -22.57
C SER A 350 -17.84 -1.84 -24.09
N THR A 351 -18.57 -1.01 -24.83
CA THR A 351 -18.46 -0.86 -26.29
C THR A 351 -17.46 0.21 -26.70
N THR A 352 -17.06 1.06 -25.75
CA THR A 352 -16.10 2.14 -25.92
C THR A 352 -14.74 1.80 -25.32
N PHE A 353 -14.59 0.61 -24.74
CA PHE A 353 -13.34 0.12 -24.19
C PHE A 353 -12.69 -0.87 -25.15
N ARG A 354 -11.54 -0.48 -25.72
CA ARG A 354 -10.79 -1.31 -26.66
C ARG A 354 -9.87 -2.27 -25.92
N ILE A 355 -9.68 -3.47 -26.46
CA ILE A 355 -8.76 -4.45 -25.88
C ILE A 355 -7.82 -4.92 -26.98
N ASP A 356 -6.53 -4.68 -26.74
CA ASP A 356 -5.43 -5.27 -27.47
C ASP A 356 -4.81 -6.38 -26.60
N ASP A 357 -4.97 -7.61 -27.06
CA ASP A 357 -4.48 -8.82 -26.40
C ASP A 357 -3.71 -9.73 -27.40
N GLU A 358 -3.19 -9.17 -28.50
CA GLU A 358 -2.59 -9.95 -29.60
C GLU A 358 -1.40 -10.82 -29.15
N LYS A 359 -0.65 -10.36 -28.15
CA LYS A 359 0.50 -11.08 -27.57
C LYS A 359 0.16 -11.88 -26.32
N SER A 360 -1.09 -11.82 -25.87
CA SER A 360 -1.51 -12.40 -24.59
C SER A 360 -2.34 -13.66 -24.77
N PHE A 361 -2.30 -14.51 -23.76
CA PHE A 361 -3.09 -15.74 -23.74
C PHE A 361 -4.38 -15.53 -22.96
N VAL A 362 -5.49 -15.35 -23.67
CA VAL A 362 -6.80 -15.14 -23.06
C VAL A 362 -7.66 -16.41 -23.15
N ARG A 363 -7.99 -17.01 -22.00
CA ARG A 363 -9.06 -18.01 -21.86
C ARG A 363 -10.37 -17.31 -21.53
N GLY A 364 -11.49 -17.84 -22.02
CA GLY A 364 -12.83 -17.38 -21.61
C GLY A 364 -13.09 -15.89 -21.89
N ARG A 365 -12.95 -15.47 -23.15
CA ARG A 365 -13.28 -14.10 -23.58
C ARG A 365 -14.77 -13.93 -23.81
N LEU A 366 -15.38 -12.96 -23.13
CA LEU A 366 -16.75 -12.51 -23.34
C LEU A 366 -16.72 -11.02 -23.67
N VAL A 367 -16.98 -10.68 -24.92
CA VAL A 367 -17.17 -9.28 -25.35
C VAL A 367 -18.66 -9.12 -25.63
N LEU A 368 -19.31 -8.22 -24.90
CA LEU A 368 -20.73 -7.94 -25.11
C LEU A 368 -20.88 -6.93 -26.25
N ASP A 369 -21.54 -7.34 -27.32
CA ASP A 369 -22.12 -6.40 -28.27
C ASP A 369 -23.40 -5.76 -27.71
N ASP A 370 -23.98 -4.79 -28.42
CA ASP A 370 -25.20 -4.09 -27.99
C ASP A 370 -26.37 -5.07 -27.74
N ALA A 371 -26.42 -6.18 -28.50
CA ALA A 371 -27.45 -7.21 -28.38
C ALA A 371 -27.26 -8.08 -27.13
N GLY A 372 -26.03 -8.51 -26.86
CA GLY A 372 -25.62 -9.26 -25.68
C GLY A 372 -25.84 -8.46 -24.40
N ARG A 373 -25.61 -7.15 -24.43
CA ARG A 373 -25.90 -6.25 -23.29
C ARG A 373 -27.41 -6.17 -23.02
N SER A 374 -28.22 -5.95 -24.05
CA SER A 374 -29.69 -5.94 -23.92
C SER A 374 -30.24 -7.25 -23.35
N ALA A 375 -29.61 -8.38 -23.67
CA ALA A 375 -29.98 -9.67 -23.11
C ALA A 375 -29.57 -9.78 -21.63
N LEU A 376 -28.36 -9.37 -21.27
CA LEU A 376 -27.87 -9.36 -19.89
C LEU A 376 -28.68 -8.42 -19.00
N GLU A 377 -28.99 -7.20 -19.42
CA GLU A 377 -29.82 -6.26 -18.65
C GLU A 377 -31.22 -6.81 -18.37
N LYS A 378 -31.83 -7.48 -19.37
CA LYS A 378 -33.13 -8.16 -19.20
C LYS A 378 -33.05 -9.36 -18.26
N THR A 379 -31.88 -10.01 -18.17
CA THR A 379 -31.68 -11.24 -17.38
C THR A 379 -31.17 -10.94 -15.96
N ALA A 380 -30.41 -9.85 -15.77
CA ALA A 380 -29.86 -9.41 -14.49
C ALA A 380 -30.96 -9.07 -13.47
N THR A 381 -32.14 -8.66 -13.92
CA THR A 381 -33.37 -8.56 -13.10
C THR A 381 -33.90 -9.91 -12.57
N LYS A 382 -33.30 -11.05 -12.93
CA LYS A 382 -33.82 -12.40 -12.65
C LYS A 382 -32.80 -13.44 -12.17
N VAL A 383 -31.61 -13.03 -11.73
CA VAL A 383 -30.59 -13.97 -11.24
C VAL A 383 -30.75 -14.21 -9.74
N ASP A 384 -31.51 -15.24 -9.37
CA ASP A 384 -31.49 -15.85 -8.03
C ASP A 384 -30.24 -16.74 -7.90
N TYR A 385 -29.31 -16.39 -7.00
CA TYR A 385 -27.99 -17.02 -6.82
C TYR A 385 -28.01 -18.42 -6.16
N ARG A 386 -29.10 -19.17 -6.28
CA ARG A 386 -29.16 -20.56 -5.80
C ARG A 386 -28.63 -21.53 -6.87
N SER A 387 -27.30 -21.56 -7.06
CA SER A 387 -26.66 -22.59 -7.88
C SER A 387 -26.37 -23.88 -7.11
N THR A 388 -26.42 -25.00 -7.82
CA THR A 388 -26.50 -26.38 -7.34
C THR A 388 -25.25 -26.89 -6.60
N PRO A 389 -25.40 -27.80 -5.60
CA PRO A 389 -24.32 -28.26 -4.71
C PRO A 389 -23.06 -28.82 -5.40
N ALA A 390 -23.21 -29.40 -6.60
CA ALA A 390 -22.13 -30.12 -7.28
C ALA A 390 -20.98 -29.23 -7.81
N LYS A 391 -21.22 -27.93 -8.05
CA LYS A 391 -20.16 -27.00 -8.49
C LYS A 391 -19.36 -26.41 -7.33
N ARG A 392 -19.92 -26.37 -6.13
CA ARG A 392 -19.26 -25.83 -4.92
C ARG A 392 -18.14 -26.75 -4.41
N GLU A 393 -18.32 -28.07 -4.52
CA GLU A 393 -17.35 -29.05 -4.02
C GLU A 393 -16.09 -29.17 -4.90
N LEU A 394 -16.21 -28.96 -6.21
CA LEU A 394 -15.08 -28.98 -7.15
C LEU A 394 -14.17 -27.75 -6.99
N LEU A 395 -14.76 -26.58 -6.67
CA LEU A 395 -14.03 -25.32 -6.48
C LEU A 395 -13.35 -25.27 -5.10
N LEU A 396 -14.00 -25.78 -4.05
CA LEU A 396 -13.42 -25.86 -2.71
C LEU A 396 -12.24 -26.85 -2.63
N ARG A 397 -12.28 -27.96 -3.38
CA ARG A 397 -11.15 -28.92 -3.43
C ARG A 397 -9.90 -28.37 -4.11
N ARG A 398 -10.02 -27.41 -5.03
CA ARG A 398 -8.86 -26.78 -5.69
C ARG A 398 -8.27 -25.63 -4.89
N ALA A 399 -9.08 -24.89 -4.15
CA ALA A 399 -8.59 -23.85 -3.24
C ALA A 399 -7.82 -24.42 -2.04
N ALA A 400 -8.25 -25.57 -1.50
CA ALA A 400 -7.59 -26.21 -0.34
C ALA A 400 -6.16 -26.73 -0.61
N VAL A 401 -5.79 -26.95 -1.88
CA VAL A 401 -4.43 -27.38 -2.28
C VAL A 401 -3.46 -26.19 -2.31
N GLN A 402 -3.95 -24.96 -2.50
CA GLN A 402 -3.12 -23.76 -2.49
C GLN A 402 -2.91 -23.15 -1.10
N GLU A 403 -3.79 -23.43 -0.13
CA GLU A 403 -3.72 -22.80 1.20
C GLU A 403 -2.93 -23.60 2.25
N THR A 404 -2.64 -24.89 2.03
CA THR A 404 -2.06 -25.73 3.11
C THR A 404 -0.56 -26.00 2.98
N GLY A 405 0.09 -25.79 1.83
CA GLY A 405 1.55 -25.97 1.70
C GLY A 405 2.09 -27.33 2.14
N ILE A 406 1.24 -28.36 2.26
CA ILE A 406 1.59 -29.70 2.70
C ILE A 406 1.22 -30.68 1.59
N THR A 407 2.22 -31.30 0.98
CA THR A 407 2.05 -32.47 0.11
C THR A 407 1.64 -33.66 0.98
N PRO A 408 0.57 -34.40 0.65
CA PRO A 408 0.28 -35.66 1.34
C PRO A 408 1.32 -36.71 0.92
N THR A 409 1.92 -37.37 1.90
CA THR A 409 2.69 -38.62 1.71
C THR A 409 1.80 -39.78 1.32
#